data_AF-A0A143YRF4-F1
#
_entry.id   AF-A0A143YRF4-F1
#
_cell.length_a   1.000
_cell.length_b   1.000
_cell.length_c   1.000
_cell.angle_alpha   90.00
_cell.angle_beta   90.00
_cell.angle_gamma   90.00
#
_symmetry.space_group_name_H-M   'P 1'
#
loop_
_entity.id
_entity.type
_entity.pdbx_description
1 polymer ?
#
loop_
_entity_poly.entity_id
_entity_poly.type
_entity_poly.pdbx_seq_one_letter_code
_entity_poly.pdbx_strand_id
1 'polypeptide(L)'
;MSPEKWAEHGLTEAETEHWKDIVARMYYPYDEEIGVFVQHDTFLDKDLRPADTLDPSERPLNQHWSWDKILRSPFIKQSDVLQSIYFLNDRYSMEEKRRNFDFYEPMTVHESSLSPSVHAVLAAELGKEEKAVELYARTARLDLDNYNNDTDDGLHITSMSGAWLAIVQGFAGMRVKEGALHFKPFVPKNWQGYDFKINFRGSLLDVQVIGGEVTLTIEEGPELAVYLNDELVQVNEAVVVKTKH
;
A
#
# COMPACT_ATOMS: atom_id res chain seq x y z
N MET A 1 -29.38 -5.13 5.77
CA MET A 1 -29.82 -6.51 5.45
C MET A 1 -31.19 -6.71 6.09
N SER A 2 -32.16 -7.35 5.43
CA SER A 2 -33.49 -7.54 6.02
C SER A 2 -33.46 -8.58 7.16
N PRO A 3 -34.37 -8.51 8.15
CA PRO A 3 -34.52 -9.55 9.18
C PRO A 3 -34.75 -10.96 8.62
N GLU A 4 -35.37 -11.07 7.44
CA GLU A 4 -35.57 -12.33 6.73
C GLU A 4 -34.24 -13.01 6.38
N LYS A 5 -33.25 -12.24 5.90
CA LYS A 5 -31.89 -12.76 5.64
C LYS A 5 -31.16 -13.14 6.92
N TRP A 6 -31.45 -12.49 8.06
CA TRP A 6 -30.87 -12.90 9.33
C TRP A 6 -31.35 -14.29 9.72
N ALA A 7 -32.67 -14.53 9.59
CA ALA A 7 -33.27 -15.82 9.89
C ALA A 7 -32.76 -16.95 8.96
N GLU A 8 -32.61 -16.68 7.66
CA GLU A 8 -32.04 -17.65 6.70
C GLU A 8 -30.63 -18.13 7.08
N HIS A 9 -29.83 -17.25 7.68
CA HIS A 9 -28.48 -17.57 8.13
C HIS A 9 -28.38 -17.99 9.60
N GLY A 10 -29.52 -18.10 10.30
CA GLY A 10 -29.54 -18.45 11.73
C GLY A 10 -28.92 -17.40 12.64
N LEU A 11 -28.80 -16.14 12.20
CA LEU A 11 -28.22 -15.05 12.98
C LEU A 11 -29.17 -14.61 14.09
N THR A 12 -28.70 -14.67 15.33
CA THR A 12 -29.46 -14.24 16.50
C THR A 12 -29.11 -12.80 16.91
N GLU A 13 -30.07 -12.11 17.53
CA GLU A 13 -29.80 -10.78 18.12
C GLU A 13 -28.66 -10.84 19.16
N ALA A 14 -28.63 -11.90 19.97
CA ALA A 14 -27.60 -12.11 20.99
C ALA A 14 -26.18 -12.18 20.41
N GLU A 15 -26.00 -12.84 19.26
CA GLU A 15 -24.71 -12.85 18.55
C GLU A 15 -24.31 -11.45 18.10
N THR A 16 -25.24 -10.68 17.53
CA THR A 16 -24.93 -9.32 17.06
C THR A 16 -24.62 -8.35 18.20
N GLU A 17 -25.27 -8.53 19.36
CA GLU A 17 -24.91 -7.79 20.59
C GLU A 17 -23.52 -8.19 21.08
N HIS A 18 -23.18 -9.48 21.03
CA HIS A 18 -21.83 -9.92 21.37
C HIS A 18 -20.77 -9.35 20.42
N TRP A 19 -21.05 -9.23 19.11
CA TRP A 19 -20.11 -8.60 18.17
C TRP A 19 -19.90 -7.11 18.46
N LYS A 20 -20.95 -6.37 18.84
CA LYS A 20 -20.81 -4.96 19.26
C LYS A 20 -19.91 -4.84 20.49
N ASP A 21 -20.08 -5.76 21.42
CA ASP A 21 -19.27 -5.85 22.63
C ASP A 21 -17.79 -6.18 22.33
N ILE A 22 -17.51 -7.09 21.39
CA ILE A 22 -16.15 -7.35 20.88
C ILE A 22 -15.56 -6.09 20.23
N VAL A 23 -16.32 -5.40 19.36
CA VAL A 23 -15.87 -4.17 18.69
C VAL A 23 -15.55 -3.07 19.71
N ALA A 24 -16.37 -2.92 20.75
CA ALA A 24 -16.18 -1.90 21.78
C ALA A 24 -14.99 -2.18 22.71
N ARG A 25 -14.53 -3.44 22.80
CA ARG A 25 -13.50 -3.89 23.75
C ARG A 25 -12.28 -4.54 23.09
N MET A 26 -12.17 -4.48 21.77
CA MET A 26 -11.00 -5.00 21.06
C MET A 26 -9.76 -4.24 21.51
N TYR A 27 -8.75 -4.98 21.95
CA TYR A 27 -7.46 -4.42 22.30
C TYR A 27 -6.65 -4.18 21.02
N TYR A 28 -6.16 -2.95 20.87
CA TYR A 28 -5.25 -2.56 19.79
C TYR A 28 -3.94 -2.08 20.42
N PRO A 29 -2.85 -2.85 20.29
CA PRO A 29 -1.59 -2.49 20.94
C PRO A 29 -0.99 -1.24 20.27
N TYR A 30 -0.76 -0.20 21.07
CA TYR A 30 -0.19 1.08 20.65
C TYR A 30 0.77 1.55 21.72
N ASP A 31 1.95 2.01 21.29
CA ASP A 31 2.94 2.60 22.17
C ASP A 31 2.84 4.13 22.09
N GLU A 32 2.52 4.77 23.22
CA GLU A 32 2.33 6.21 23.32
C GLU A 32 3.66 7.01 23.29
N GLU A 33 4.77 6.38 23.68
CA GLU A 33 6.08 7.06 23.76
C GLU A 33 6.67 7.26 22.37
N ILE A 34 6.67 6.21 21.54
CA ILE A 34 7.15 6.29 20.16
C ILE A 34 6.03 6.52 19.13
N GLY A 35 4.77 6.42 19.55
CA GLY A 35 3.60 6.77 18.75
C GLY A 35 3.32 5.81 17.59
N VAL A 36 3.54 4.51 17.78
CA VAL A 36 3.37 3.47 16.75
C VAL A 36 2.38 2.38 17.21
N PHE A 37 1.66 1.78 16.26
CA PHE A 37 0.91 0.55 16.54
C PHE A 37 1.91 -0.58 16.68
N VAL A 38 1.83 -1.36 17.75
CA VAL A 38 2.80 -2.43 18.02
C VAL A 38 2.36 -3.69 17.29
N GLN A 39 3.25 -4.30 16.49
CA GLN A 39 2.91 -5.45 15.65
C GLN A 39 2.31 -6.63 16.45
N HIS A 40 2.85 -6.89 17.65
CA HIS A 40 2.30 -7.83 18.62
C HIS A 40 2.86 -7.52 20.02
N ASP A 41 2.19 -7.99 21.07
CA ASP A 41 2.70 -7.89 22.43
C ASP A 41 4.12 -8.44 22.53
N THR A 42 5.04 -7.69 23.15
CA THR A 42 6.50 -7.97 23.25
C THR A 42 7.33 -7.73 21.99
N PHE A 43 6.77 -7.18 20.90
CA PHE A 43 7.58 -6.81 19.73
C PHE A 43 8.68 -5.81 20.09
N LEU A 44 8.36 -4.81 20.94
CA LEU A 44 9.32 -3.78 21.35
C LEU A 44 10.43 -4.30 22.30
N ASP A 45 10.26 -5.50 22.87
CA ASP A 45 11.28 -6.14 23.72
C ASP A 45 12.39 -6.83 22.90
N LYS A 46 12.22 -6.90 21.58
CA LYS A 46 13.22 -7.47 20.66
C LYS A 46 14.44 -6.57 20.56
N ASP A 47 15.54 -7.14 20.08
CA ASP A 47 16.75 -6.39 19.72
C ASP A 47 16.50 -5.59 18.42
N LEU A 48 15.75 -4.50 18.53
CA LEU A 48 15.31 -3.68 17.39
C LEU A 48 16.51 -3.05 16.68
N ARG A 49 16.67 -3.40 15.41
CA ARG A 49 17.71 -2.82 14.54
C ARG A 49 17.31 -2.95 13.07
N PRO A 50 17.77 -2.03 12.20
CA PRO A 50 17.43 -2.08 10.79
C PRO A 50 18.02 -3.30 10.07
N ALA A 51 17.37 -3.73 8.99
CA ALA A 51 17.78 -4.85 8.15
C ALA A 51 19.08 -4.59 7.38
N ASP A 52 19.51 -3.33 7.24
CA ASP A 52 20.81 -2.99 6.66
C ASP A 52 22.00 -3.35 7.57
N THR A 53 21.74 -3.70 8.84
CA THR A 53 22.74 -4.21 9.78
C THR A 53 23.05 -5.70 9.58
N LEU A 54 22.27 -6.41 8.74
CA LEU A 54 22.50 -7.80 8.38
C LEU A 54 23.68 -7.93 7.42
N ASP A 55 24.50 -8.97 7.60
CA ASP A 55 25.50 -9.33 6.60
C ASP A 55 24.77 -9.77 5.31
N PRO A 56 25.12 -9.23 4.12
CA PRO A 56 24.51 -9.65 2.86
C PRO A 56 24.56 -11.16 2.60
N SER A 57 25.56 -11.86 3.13
CA SER A 57 25.70 -13.33 3.03
C SER A 57 24.71 -14.12 3.89
N GLU A 58 24.01 -13.46 4.82
CA GLU A 58 22.94 -14.06 5.62
C GLU A 58 21.55 -13.91 4.94
N ARG A 59 21.47 -13.29 3.75
CA ARG A 59 20.20 -13.03 3.06
C ARG A 59 20.00 -13.94 1.84
N PRO A 60 18.78 -14.46 1.62
CA PRO A 60 17.57 -14.24 2.43
C PRO A 60 17.56 -15.07 3.73
N LEU A 61 17.03 -14.50 4.81
CA LEU A 61 17.07 -15.10 6.16
C LEU A 61 16.45 -16.50 6.18
N ASN A 62 15.36 -16.70 5.44
CA ASN A 62 14.70 -18.01 5.32
C ASN A 62 15.58 -19.14 4.75
N GLN A 63 16.68 -18.81 4.05
CA GLN A 63 17.63 -19.79 3.49
C GLN A 63 18.89 -19.96 4.35
N HIS A 64 19.23 -18.97 5.20
CA HIS A 64 20.50 -18.95 5.94
C HIS A 64 20.35 -19.06 7.46
N TRP A 65 19.18 -18.76 8.02
CA TRP A 65 18.93 -18.78 9.46
C TRP A 65 18.03 -19.93 9.87
N SER A 66 18.24 -20.41 11.09
CA SER A 66 17.27 -21.31 11.73
C SER A 66 15.99 -20.55 12.08
N TRP A 67 14.86 -21.25 12.04
CA TRP A 67 13.54 -20.63 12.21
C TRP A 67 13.38 -19.92 13.56
N ASP A 68 13.97 -20.47 14.63
CA ASP A 68 13.98 -19.85 15.95
C ASP A 68 14.74 -18.51 15.95
N LYS A 69 15.82 -18.37 15.19
CA LYS A 69 16.60 -17.12 15.06
C LYS A 69 15.76 -16.06 14.35
N ILE A 70 15.06 -16.44 13.27
CA ILE A 70 14.14 -15.56 12.54
C ILE A 70 13.03 -15.06 13.48
N LEU A 71 12.32 -15.96 14.16
CA LEU A 71 11.16 -15.61 15.00
C LEU A 71 11.50 -14.67 16.17
N ARG A 72 12.66 -14.84 16.81
CA ARG A 72 13.07 -13.97 17.92
C ARG A 72 13.68 -12.63 17.46
N SER A 73 14.13 -12.54 16.21
CA SER A 73 14.71 -11.31 15.64
C SER A 73 13.65 -10.20 15.47
N PRO A 74 14.06 -8.94 15.22
CA PRO A 74 13.14 -7.85 14.88
C PRO A 74 12.74 -7.85 13.39
N PHE A 75 13.30 -8.74 12.57
CA PHE A 75 13.17 -8.65 11.12
C PHE A 75 11.82 -9.14 10.64
N ILE A 76 11.17 -8.29 9.84
CA ILE A 76 9.80 -8.50 9.38
C ILE A 76 9.83 -9.00 7.94
N LYS A 77 9.17 -10.13 7.68
CA LYS A 77 9.12 -10.73 6.33
C LYS A 77 8.46 -9.80 5.31
N GLN A 78 7.34 -9.18 5.69
CA GLN A 78 6.48 -8.39 4.82
C GLN A 78 5.63 -7.37 5.59
N SER A 79 4.90 -6.50 4.87
CA SER A 79 3.96 -5.55 5.48
C SER A 79 2.96 -6.24 6.42
N ASP A 80 2.85 -5.71 7.63
CA ASP A 80 1.93 -6.18 8.69
C ASP A 80 1.11 -5.00 9.24
N VAL A 81 1.64 -4.21 10.19
CA VAL A 81 1.04 -2.93 10.60
C VAL A 81 0.84 -2.02 9.39
N LEU A 82 1.84 -1.95 8.51
CA LEU A 82 1.78 -1.20 7.26
C LEU A 82 0.74 -1.76 6.28
N GLN A 83 0.42 -3.06 6.33
CA GLN A 83 -0.64 -3.63 5.51
C GLN A 83 -2.02 -3.10 5.94
N SER A 84 -2.25 -3.01 7.25
CA SER A 84 -3.48 -2.45 7.81
C SER A 84 -3.62 -0.96 7.46
N ILE A 85 -2.52 -0.21 7.58
CA ILE A 85 -2.46 1.20 7.20
C ILE A 85 -2.72 1.40 5.69
N TYR A 86 -2.22 0.50 4.85
CA TYR A 86 -2.52 0.53 3.41
C TYR A 86 -3.99 0.24 3.11
N PHE A 87 -4.58 -0.80 3.72
CA PHE A 87 -5.97 -1.17 3.45
C PHE A 87 -6.99 -0.15 3.98
N LEU A 88 -6.77 0.35 5.18
CA LEU A 88 -7.64 1.32 5.85
C LEU A 88 -7.03 2.72 5.80
N ASN A 89 -6.47 3.07 4.64
CA ASN A 89 -5.68 4.28 4.43
C ASN A 89 -6.37 5.58 4.88
N ASP A 90 -7.68 5.67 4.74
CA ASP A 90 -8.51 6.81 5.16
C ASP A 90 -8.71 6.92 6.68
N ARG A 91 -8.36 5.87 7.45
CA ARG A 91 -8.52 5.81 8.91
C ARG A 91 -7.31 6.31 9.69
N TYR A 92 -6.19 6.55 9.03
CA TYR A 92 -4.96 7.01 9.67
C TYR A 92 -4.55 8.39 9.15
N SER A 93 -4.10 9.23 10.06
CA SER A 93 -3.49 10.51 9.73
C SER A 93 -2.16 10.32 8.99
N MET A 94 -1.73 11.35 8.26
CA MET A 94 -0.42 11.34 7.58
C MET A 94 0.74 11.16 8.55
N GLU A 95 0.59 11.65 9.79
CA GLU A 95 1.62 11.54 10.81
C GLU A 95 1.71 10.12 11.38
N GLU A 96 0.58 9.47 11.67
CA GLU A 96 0.57 8.06 12.08
C GLU A 96 1.17 7.16 11.00
N LYS A 97 0.80 7.40 9.73
CA LYS A 97 1.40 6.70 8.57
C LYS A 97 2.92 6.89 8.55
N ARG A 98 3.39 8.12 8.76
CA ARG A 98 4.82 8.46 8.75
C ARG A 98 5.58 7.74 9.86
N ARG A 99 5.11 7.86 11.11
CA ARG A 99 5.76 7.22 12.27
C ARG A 99 5.84 5.70 12.11
N ASN A 100 4.74 5.06 11.71
CA ASN A 100 4.74 3.60 11.51
C ASN A 100 5.61 3.19 10.32
N PHE A 101 5.60 3.93 9.21
CA PHE A 101 6.46 3.64 8.07
C PHE A 101 7.94 3.76 8.43
N ASP A 102 8.33 4.86 9.08
CA ASP A 102 9.72 5.12 9.48
C ASP A 102 10.22 4.13 10.53
N PHE A 103 9.30 3.57 11.33
CA PHE A 103 9.63 2.51 12.29
C PHE A 103 9.76 1.12 11.62
N TYR A 104 8.77 0.71 10.82
CA TYR A 104 8.70 -0.67 10.33
C TYR A 104 9.44 -0.94 9.02
N GLU A 105 9.52 0.03 8.10
CA GLU A 105 10.20 -0.18 6.82
C GLU A 105 11.68 -0.56 6.99
N PRO A 106 12.47 0.10 7.85
CA PRO A 106 13.88 -0.26 8.02
C PRO A 106 14.09 -1.69 8.55
N MET A 107 13.12 -2.26 9.27
CA MET A 107 13.21 -3.63 9.81
C MET A 107 12.63 -4.70 8.86
N THR A 108 12.05 -4.29 7.72
CA THR A 108 11.39 -5.22 6.79
C THR A 108 12.40 -5.76 5.76
N VAL A 109 12.57 -7.07 5.70
CA VAL A 109 13.52 -7.73 4.76
C VAL A 109 12.93 -7.91 3.35
N HIS A 110 11.60 -7.81 3.25
CA HIS A 110 10.81 -8.01 2.04
C HIS A 110 11.07 -9.38 1.38
N GLU A 111 11.14 -10.45 2.17
CA GLU A 111 11.27 -11.84 1.71
C GLU A 111 9.90 -12.46 1.35
N SER A 112 8.98 -11.59 0.94
CA SER A 112 7.69 -11.93 0.36
C SER A 112 7.47 -10.98 -0.79
N SER A 113 7.09 -11.52 -1.94
CA SER A 113 6.83 -10.74 -3.14
C SER A 113 5.71 -9.70 -2.99
N LEU A 114 4.83 -9.88 -2.00
CA LEU A 114 3.74 -8.95 -1.64
C LEU A 114 4.23 -7.68 -0.94
N SER A 115 5.43 -7.68 -0.37
CA SER A 115 5.86 -6.61 0.54
C SER A 115 6.24 -5.30 -0.16
N PRO A 116 7.07 -5.30 -1.23
CA PRO A 116 7.59 -4.03 -1.75
C PRO A 116 6.52 -3.11 -2.31
N SER A 117 5.44 -3.65 -2.91
CA SER A 117 4.38 -2.84 -3.52
C SER A 117 3.62 -1.99 -2.50
N VAL A 118 3.26 -2.56 -1.36
CA VAL A 118 2.58 -1.85 -0.26
C VAL A 118 3.48 -0.75 0.30
N HIS A 119 4.76 -1.05 0.52
CA HIS A 119 5.70 -0.04 0.98
C HIS A 119 5.94 1.05 -0.08
N ALA A 120 5.96 0.72 -1.38
CA ALA A 120 6.08 1.69 -2.45
C ALA A 120 4.91 2.68 -2.46
N VAL A 121 3.67 2.18 -2.30
CA VAL A 121 2.47 3.01 -2.23
C VAL A 121 2.50 3.95 -1.01
N LEU A 122 2.86 3.43 0.17
CA LEU A 122 2.95 4.26 1.38
C LEU A 122 4.10 5.27 1.30
N ALA A 123 5.26 4.89 0.77
CA ALA A 123 6.39 5.78 0.56
C ALA A 123 5.99 6.94 -0.38
N ALA A 124 5.31 6.63 -1.49
CA ALA A 124 4.78 7.62 -2.42
C ALA A 124 3.83 8.60 -1.73
N GLU A 125 2.85 8.09 -0.98
CA GLU A 125 1.88 8.92 -0.25
C GLU A 125 2.54 9.82 0.81
N LEU A 126 3.63 9.33 1.43
CA LEU A 126 4.41 10.06 2.43
C LEU A 126 5.40 11.08 1.83
N GLY A 127 5.46 11.22 0.50
CA GLY A 127 6.39 12.09 -0.21
C GLY A 127 7.83 11.56 -0.24
N LYS A 128 8.05 10.28 0.06
CA LYS A 128 9.35 9.61 0.02
C LYS A 128 9.61 9.03 -1.38
N GLU A 129 9.65 9.90 -2.39
CA GLU A 129 9.68 9.53 -3.80
C GLU A 129 10.82 8.55 -4.15
N GLU A 130 12.04 8.80 -3.67
CA GLU A 130 13.20 7.94 -3.96
C GLU A 130 12.98 6.51 -3.44
N LYS A 131 12.49 6.38 -2.21
CA LYS A 131 12.14 5.08 -1.62
C LYS A 131 10.98 4.41 -2.35
N ALA A 132 9.98 5.18 -2.78
CA ALA A 132 8.86 4.64 -3.55
C ALA A 132 9.32 4.06 -4.89
N VAL A 133 10.25 4.73 -5.59
CA VAL A 133 10.83 4.27 -6.85
C VAL A 133 11.75 3.06 -6.67
N GLU A 134 12.56 3.05 -5.60
CA GLU A 134 13.38 1.89 -5.20
C GLU A 134 12.51 0.64 -5.02
N LEU A 135 11.43 0.75 -4.24
CA LEU A 135 10.52 -0.36 -3.95
C LEU A 135 9.68 -0.77 -5.16
N TYR A 136 9.27 0.20 -6.00
CA TYR A 136 8.65 -0.06 -7.30
C TYR A 136 9.55 -0.93 -8.18
N ALA A 137 10.84 -0.57 -8.30
CA ALA A 137 11.78 -1.34 -9.12
C ALA A 137 11.91 -2.77 -8.62
N ARG A 138 11.95 -2.96 -7.29
CA ARG A 138 11.99 -4.29 -6.68
C ARG A 138 10.77 -5.14 -6.99
N THR A 139 9.54 -4.59 -6.94
CA THR A 139 8.33 -5.36 -7.29
C THR A 139 8.21 -5.60 -8.79
N ALA A 140 8.50 -4.61 -9.63
CA ALA A 140 8.33 -4.68 -11.08
C ALA A 140 9.37 -5.58 -11.76
N ARG A 141 10.54 -5.74 -11.15
CA ARG A 141 11.65 -6.55 -11.68
C ARG A 141 11.95 -7.79 -10.83
N LEU A 142 11.07 -8.16 -9.90
CA LEU A 142 11.30 -9.26 -8.95
C LEU A 142 11.75 -10.53 -9.68
N ASP A 143 10.92 -11.02 -10.61
CA ASP A 143 11.21 -12.25 -11.35
C ASP A 143 12.34 -12.04 -12.38
N LEU A 144 12.40 -10.87 -13.03
CA LEU A 144 13.38 -10.55 -14.07
C LEU A 144 14.82 -10.53 -13.55
N ASP A 145 15.03 -10.02 -12.33
CA ASP A 145 16.34 -9.87 -11.69
C ASP A 145 16.56 -10.91 -10.58
N ASN A 146 15.61 -11.84 -10.39
CA ASN A 146 15.64 -12.89 -9.35
C ASN A 146 15.94 -12.35 -7.94
N TYR A 147 15.27 -11.27 -7.54
CA TYR A 147 15.55 -10.54 -6.29
C TYR A 147 15.46 -11.40 -5.02
N ASN A 148 14.59 -12.41 -5.01
CA ASN A 148 14.35 -13.29 -3.87
C ASN A 148 15.13 -14.62 -3.95
N ASN A 149 15.88 -14.84 -5.05
CA ASN A 149 16.63 -16.07 -5.29
C ASN A 149 15.76 -17.34 -5.27
N ASP A 150 14.57 -17.26 -5.86
CA ASP A 150 13.54 -18.32 -5.90
C ASP A 150 12.67 -18.28 -7.19
N THR A 151 13.04 -17.51 -8.22
CA THR A 151 12.29 -17.47 -9.50
C THR A 151 12.35 -18.82 -10.26
N ASP A 152 13.31 -19.68 -9.95
CA ASP A 152 13.42 -21.02 -10.52
C ASP A 152 12.29 -21.97 -10.07
N ASP A 153 11.65 -21.68 -8.92
CA ASP A 153 10.44 -22.37 -8.44
C ASP A 153 9.16 -21.91 -9.17
N GLY A 154 9.22 -20.77 -9.88
CA GLY A 154 8.12 -20.23 -10.67
C GLY A 154 7.97 -18.71 -10.57
N LEU A 155 7.06 -18.15 -11.35
CA LEU A 155 6.78 -16.71 -11.36
C LEU A 155 5.92 -16.28 -10.17
N HIS A 156 6.23 -15.12 -9.60
CA HIS A 156 5.48 -14.54 -8.50
C HIS A 156 4.23 -13.80 -9.00
N ILE A 157 3.19 -14.56 -9.37
CA ILE A 157 1.95 -14.02 -9.98
C ILE A 157 1.33 -12.86 -9.18
N THR A 158 1.30 -12.95 -7.84
CA THR A 158 0.76 -11.89 -6.99
C THR A 158 1.63 -10.62 -7.02
N SER A 159 2.95 -10.75 -7.16
CA SER A 159 3.88 -9.63 -7.32
C SER A 159 3.64 -8.81 -8.58
N MET A 160 3.18 -9.45 -9.66
CA MET A 160 2.96 -8.77 -10.95
C MET A 160 1.92 -7.66 -10.83
N SER A 161 0.94 -7.82 -9.93
CA SER A 161 -0.02 -6.76 -9.60
C SER A 161 0.61 -5.58 -8.85
N GLY A 162 1.71 -5.83 -8.13
CA GLY A 162 2.43 -4.86 -7.31
C GLY A 162 3.02 -3.70 -8.11
N ALA A 163 3.53 -3.97 -9.31
CA ALA A 163 4.03 -2.92 -10.21
C ALA A 163 2.92 -1.94 -10.61
N TRP A 164 1.74 -2.46 -10.96
CA TRP A 164 0.58 -1.64 -11.30
C TRP A 164 0.08 -0.83 -10.09
N LEU A 165 0.00 -1.46 -8.91
CA LEU A 165 -0.40 -0.78 -7.68
C LEU A 165 0.55 0.36 -7.30
N ALA A 166 1.85 0.15 -7.42
CA ALA A 166 2.86 1.16 -7.12
C ALA A 166 2.74 2.38 -8.05
N ILE A 167 2.42 2.20 -9.34
CA ILE A 167 2.17 3.32 -10.26
C ILE A 167 0.81 3.97 -9.94
N VAL A 168 -0.27 3.20 -9.92
CA VAL A 168 -1.63 3.76 -9.89
C VAL A 168 -2.00 4.27 -8.50
N GLN A 169 -1.77 3.48 -7.45
CA GLN A 169 -2.07 3.90 -6.07
C GLN A 169 -0.90 4.64 -5.41
N GLY A 170 0.34 4.37 -5.83
CA GLY A 170 1.51 5.08 -5.32
C GLY A 170 1.72 6.38 -6.08
N PHE A 171 2.33 6.32 -7.26
CA PHE A 171 2.80 7.51 -7.99
C PHE A 171 1.67 8.44 -8.41
N ALA A 172 0.55 7.91 -8.91
CA ALA A 172 -0.61 8.71 -9.28
C ALA A 172 -1.48 9.08 -8.07
N GLY A 173 -1.23 8.46 -6.91
CA GLY A 173 -1.99 8.68 -5.68
C GLY A 173 -3.47 8.31 -5.78
N MET A 174 -3.85 7.36 -6.64
CA MET A 174 -5.25 7.00 -6.87
C MET A 174 -5.91 6.51 -5.58
N ARG A 175 -7.02 7.14 -5.20
CA ARG A 175 -7.91 6.68 -4.12
C ARG A 175 -9.37 6.87 -4.54
N VAL A 176 -10.27 6.09 -3.93
CA VAL A 176 -11.71 6.34 -4.00
C VAL A 176 -12.16 6.86 -2.64
N LYS A 177 -12.69 8.08 -2.59
CA LYS A 177 -13.23 8.69 -1.37
C LYS A 177 -14.61 9.24 -1.67
N GLU A 178 -15.58 8.95 -0.81
CA GLU A 178 -16.97 9.43 -0.95
C GLU A 178 -17.58 9.14 -2.34
N GLY A 179 -17.12 8.07 -3.00
CA GLY A 179 -17.59 7.67 -4.33
C GLY A 179 -16.97 8.40 -5.52
N ALA A 180 -15.98 9.27 -5.31
CA ALA A 180 -15.22 9.95 -6.36
C ALA A 180 -13.77 9.43 -6.45
N LEU A 181 -13.15 9.58 -7.62
CA LEU A 181 -11.72 9.31 -7.81
C LEU A 181 -10.89 10.50 -7.34
N HIS A 182 -9.80 10.22 -6.64
CA HIS A 182 -8.81 11.20 -6.20
C HIS A 182 -7.44 10.81 -6.74
N PHE A 183 -6.68 11.78 -7.22
CA PHE A 183 -5.29 11.63 -7.65
C PHE A 183 -4.41 12.71 -7.01
N LYS A 184 -3.19 12.34 -6.66
CA LYS A 184 -2.12 13.24 -6.19
C LYS A 184 -0.81 12.82 -6.85
N PRO A 185 -0.67 13.05 -8.16
CA PRO A 185 0.39 12.44 -8.93
C PRO A 185 1.73 13.15 -8.73
N PHE A 186 2.81 12.37 -8.71
CA PHE A 186 4.17 12.87 -8.98
C PHE A 186 4.80 12.06 -10.12
N VAL A 187 5.85 12.61 -10.75
CA VAL A 187 6.65 11.91 -11.77
C VAL A 187 8.00 11.55 -11.15
N PRO A 188 8.41 10.26 -11.14
CA PRO A 188 9.75 9.87 -10.73
C PRO A 188 10.83 10.68 -11.47
N LYS A 189 11.87 11.15 -10.76
CA LYS A 189 12.93 12.03 -11.31
C LYS A 189 13.54 11.57 -12.64
N ASN A 190 13.63 10.26 -12.85
CA ASN A 190 14.25 9.67 -14.05
C ASN A 190 13.25 9.31 -15.15
N TRP A 191 11.97 9.70 -15.01
CA TRP A 191 10.91 9.43 -15.97
C TRP A 191 10.48 10.73 -16.66
N GLN A 192 10.04 10.63 -17.91
CA GLN A 192 9.38 11.75 -18.60
C GLN A 192 7.91 11.89 -18.16
N GLY A 193 7.33 10.77 -17.75
CA GLY A 193 5.94 10.63 -17.34
C GLY A 193 5.49 9.18 -17.42
N TYR A 194 4.20 8.94 -17.19
CA TYR A 194 3.55 7.63 -17.31
C TYR A 194 2.08 7.80 -17.69
N ASP A 195 1.52 6.77 -18.28
CA ASP A 195 0.11 6.66 -18.64
C ASP A 195 -0.47 5.33 -18.14
N PHE A 196 -1.75 5.34 -17.78
CA PHE A 196 -2.50 4.14 -17.45
C PHE A 196 -4.00 4.37 -17.59
N LYS A 197 -4.76 3.29 -17.74
CA LYS A 197 -6.22 3.32 -17.85
C LYS A 197 -6.88 2.61 -16.67
N ILE A 198 -8.01 3.15 -16.22
CA ILE A 198 -8.87 2.53 -15.21
C ILE A 198 -10.32 2.53 -15.64
N ASN A 199 -11.05 1.50 -15.23
CA ASN A 199 -12.51 1.47 -15.34
C ASN A 199 -13.11 1.90 -14.01
N PHE A 200 -13.91 2.97 -14.01
CA PHE A 200 -14.59 3.45 -12.82
C PHE A 200 -16.05 3.78 -13.14
N ARG A 201 -16.98 3.07 -12.50
CA ARG A 201 -18.44 3.28 -12.63
C ARG A 201 -18.95 3.29 -14.08
N GLY A 202 -18.33 2.48 -14.94
CA GLY A 202 -18.71 2.35 -16.34
C GLY A 202 -17.97 3.28 -17.30
N SER A 203 -17.05 4.12 -16.81
CA SER A 203 -16.18 4.95 -17.63
C SER A 203 -14.76 4.39 -17.70
N LEU A 204 -14.22 4.28 -18.92
CA LEU A 204 -12.81 4.00 -19.19
C LEU A 204 -12.05 5.33 -19.19
N LEU A 205 -11.36 5.60 -18.08
CA LEU A 205 -10.57 6.81 -17.88
C LEU A 205 -9.10 6.53 -18.17
N ASP A 206 -8.53 7.25 -19.14
CA ASP A 206 -7.10 7.36 -19.40
C ASP A 206 -6.50 8.50 -18.56
N VAL A 207 -5.42 8.19 -17.84
CA VAL A 207 -4.73 9.11 -16.94
C VAL A 207 -3.27 9.19 -17.38
N GLN A 208 -2.90 10.34 -17.91
CA GLN A 208 -1.54 10.61 -18.38
C GLN A 208 -0.89 11.68 -17.50
N VAL A 209 0.29 11.39 -16.96
CA VAL A 209 1.07 12.30 -16.11
C VAL A 209 2.42 12.54 -16.77
N ILE A 210 2.62 13.70 -17.39
CA ILE A 210 3.83 14.03 -18.16
C ILE A 210 4.25 15.47 -17.89
N GLY A 211 5.54 15.70 -17.59
CA GLY A 211 6.12 17.06 -17.57
C GLY A 211 5.42 18.07 -16.66
N GLY A 212 4.81 17.62 -15.55
CA GLY A 212 4.03 18.46 -14.63
C GLY A 212 2.59 18.72 -15.08
N GLU A 213 2.10 18.02 -16.09
CA GLU A 213 0.72 18.08 -16.57
C GLU A 213 0.04 16.73 -16.34
N VAL A 214 -1.26 16.78 -16.05
CA VAL A 214 -2.13 15.62 -15.93
C VAL A 214 -3.24 15.77 -16.95
N THR A 215 -3.33 14.82 -17.87
CA THR A 215 -4.43 14.72 -18.84
C THR A 215 -5.35 13.59 -18.43
N LEU A 216 -6.63 13.90 -18.30
CA LEU A 216 -7.70 12.96 -18.00
C LEU A 216 -8.61 12.85 -19.22
N THR A 217 -8.74 11.65 -19.78
CA THR A 217 -9.57 11.42 -20.97
C THR A 217 -10.56 10.29 -20.71
N ILE A 218 -11.85 10.55 -20.89
CA ILE A 218 -12.85 9.48 -20.97
C ILE A 218 -12.83 8.94 -22.39
N GLU A 219 -12.36 7.71 -22.56
CA GLU A 219 -12.39 7.03 -23.85
C GLU A 219 -13.77 6.43 -24.13
N GLU A 220 -14.42 5.92 -23.08
CA GLU A 220 -15.74 5.30 -23.15
C GLU A 220 -16.51 5.54 -21.85
N GLY A 221 -17.83 5.68 -21.92
CA GLY A 221 -18.72 5.79 -20.75
C GLY A 221 -19.12 7.22 -20.33
N PRO A 222 -19.80 7.37 -19.18
CA PRO A 222 -20.34 8.65 -18.73
C PRO A 222 -19.27 9.59 -18.15
N GLU A 223 -19.61 10.88 -17.99
CA GLU A 223 -18.76 11.88 -17.33
C GLU A 223 -18.40 11.49 -15.88
N LEU A 224 -17.24 11.94 -15.41
CA LEU A 224 -16.73 11.66 -14.07
C LEU A 224 -16.31 12.94 -13.34
N ALA A 225 -16.67 13.02 -12.06
CA ALA A 225 -16.07 13.94 -11.11
C ALA A 225 -14.77 13.34 -10.54
N VAL A 226 -13.65 14.00 -10.80
CA VAL A 226 -12.31 13.57 -10.36
C VAL A 226 -11.68 14.69 -9.53
N TYR A 227 -11.09 14.35 -8.38
CA TYR A 227 -10.29 15.28 -7.59
C TYR A 227 -8.82 15.12 -7.94
N LEU A 228 -8.20 16.17 -8.45
CA LEU A 228 -6.78 16.22 -8.73
C LEU A 228 -6.12 17.22 -7.77
N ASN A 229 -5.20 16.75 -6.92
CA ASN A 229 -4.58 17.58 -5.88
C ASN A 229 -5.61 18.33 -5.03
N ASP A 230 -6.69 17.64 -4.67
CA ASP A 230 -7.85 18.14 -3.92
C ASP A 230 -8.73 19.18 -4.67
N GLU A 231 -8.44 19.49 -5.93
CA GLU A 231 -9.29 20.31 -6.79
C GLU A 231 -10.24 19.46 -7.62
N LEU A 232 -11.53 19.81 -7.65
CA LEU A 232 -12.54 19.09 -8.43
C LEU A 232 -12.43 19.43 -9.92
N VAL A 233 -12.32 18.39 -10.74
CA VAL A 233 -12.28 18.42 -12.20
C VAL A 233 -13.45 17.60 -12.74
N GLN A 234 -14.28 18.23 -13.57
CA GLN A 234 -15.31 17.51 -14.33
C GLN A 234 -14.70 17.02 -15.64
N VAL A 235 -14.72 15.71 -15.85
CA VAL A 235 -14.17 15.07 -17.04
C VAL A 235 -15.35 14.59 -17.89
N ASN A 236 -15.51 15.18 -19.08
CA ASN A 236 -16.61 14.87 -19.99
C ASN A 236 -16.09 14.24 -21.29
N GLU A 237 -14.90 14.65 -21.73
CA GLU A 237 -14.12 14.07 -22.83
C GLU A 237 -12.64 14.07 -22.39
N ALA A 238 -11.80 14.96 -22.95
CA ALA A 238 -10.42 15.18 -22.53
C ALA A 238 -10.27 16.50 -21.78
N VAL A 239 -9.61 16.47 -20.61
CA VAL A 239 -9.28 17.65 -19.80
C VAL A 239 -7.80 17.61 -19.45
N VAL A 240 -7.10 18.69 -19.77
CA VAL A 240 -5.68 18.88 -19.41
C VAL A 240 -5.61 19.82 -18.22
N VAL A 241 -4.98 19.37 -17.14
CA VAL A 241 -4.75 20.17 -15.93
C VAL A 241 -3.25 20.31 -15.70
N LYS A 242 -2.77 21.55 -15.61
CA LYS A 242 -1.38 21.82 -15.23
C LYS A 242 -1.26 21.68 -13.72
N THR A 243 -0.39 20.79 -13.25
CA THR A 243 -0.11 20.67 -11.82
C THR A 243 0.91 21.72 -11.41
N LYS A 244 0.67 22.39 -10.28
CA LYS A 244 1.68 23.26 -9.67
C LYS A 244 2.64 22.35 -8.91
N HIS A 245 3.93 22.45 -9.23
CA HIS A 245 5.01 21.86 -8.44
C HIS A 245 5.04 22.43 -7.03
#